data_AF-A0A2A4T5F5-F1
#
_entry.id   AF-A0A2A4T5F5-F1
#
_cell.length_a   1.000
_cell.length_b   1.000
_cell.length_c   1.000
_cell.angle_alpha   90.00
_cell.angle_beta   90.00
_cell.angle_gamma   90.00
#
_symmetry.space_group_name_H-M   'P 1'
#
loop_
_entity.id
_entity.type
_entity.pdbx_description
1 polymer ?
#
loop_
_entity_poly.entity_id
_entity_poly.type
_entity_poly.pdbx_seq_one_letter_code
_entity_poly.pdbx_strand_id
1 'polypeptide(L)'
;MAKKYSLDLYKHNDFIKMVQVKKQMSFQQQRIFDTMLSTVQEMKKTGDFIDLVSEGELRMDLDVFKEQMLRGSKIKKINRKELEDALEAMVDIKFKYTIKEGNQDKIGTFVIFQKAEIDFNTGEVSVIFGKEFRTENLLPTSNYTALSLEFLNTFSSQYARLLYQYFKMLIGKNYNKPFRTDIVLEIDFIKSLFGINEIEHKMYTKNTSVLLKNTIEPAVKQINEFSDLIVSYDKLKRGRKIYSLAFEFKPKPEYIKPKEEEIPPTNTTSPLFIPEFKKFRDFRDWVVESYRNKEVIIGPNNYLYNTAIKITSLGYLHNVVSCKDLDPDSAQNLWAWMYEHQDRIGKINLSQSEVLTLNNKDRYLYVIDQSINKKVNVIFQEVNILENGVHCDVVVKREDGEIKNIKNYYTIEKLMEALQDKPLLDEVVLEAKIL
;
A
#
# COMPACT_ATOMS: atom_id res chain seq x y z
N MET A 1 -0.27 29.82 6.32
CA MET A 1 -1.15 28.66 6.07
C MET A 1 -0.38 27.66 5.24
N ALA A 2 -0.22 26.41 5.70
CA ALA A 2 0.38 25.36 4.88
C ALA A 2 -0.53 25.11 3.66
N LYS A 3 0.05 25.00 2.46
CA LYS A 3 -0.73 24.58 1.28
C LYS A 3 -1.27 23.18 1.56
N LYS A 4 -2.53 22.92 1.21
CA LYS A 4 -3.10 21.56 1.26
C LYS A 4 -2.47 20.77 0.11
N TYR A 5 -1.54 19.88 0.41
CA TYR A 5 -0.94 18.96 -0.56
C TYR A 5 -1.10 17.53 -0.05
N SER A 6 -1.33 16.59 -0.96
CA SER A 6 -1.41 15.16 -0.64
C SER A 6 -0.14 14.45 -1.09
N LEU A 7 0.46 13.69 -0.18
CA LEU A 7 1.31 12.58 -0.57
C LEU A 7 0.39 11.40 -0.81
N ASP A 8 0.09 11.17 -2.08
CA ASP A 8 -0.96 10.29 -2.58
C ASP A 8 -0.41 9.09 -3.37
N LEU A 9 0.88 9.08 -3.65
CA LEU A 9 1.54 8.03 -4.39
C LEU A 9 2.64 7.38 -3.55
N TYR A 10 2.44 6.14 -3.15
CA TYR A 10 3.40 5.34 -2.41
C TYR A 10 4.10 4.36 -3.33
N LYS A 11 5.30 4.72 -3.78
CA LYS A 11 6.05 3.91 -4.75
C LYS A 11 7.13 3.11 -4.07
N HIS A 12 7.13 1.79 -4.26
CA HIS A 12 8.20 0.93 -3.74
C HIS A 12 9.56 1.37 -4.30
N ASN A 13 10.59 1.38 -3.45
CA ASN A 13 11.91 1.89 -3.79
C ASN A 13 12.55 1.09 -4.92
N ASP A 14 12.20 -0.19 -5.08
CA ASP A 14 12.66 -0.97 -6.22
C ASP A 14 12.13 -0.42 -7.53
N PHE A 15 10.86 0.00 -7.61
CA PHE A 15 10.32 0.63 -8.83
C PHE A 15 11.02 1.97 -9.14
N ILE A 16 11.38 2.73 -8.11
CA ILE A 16 12.14 3.97 -8.28
C ILE A 16 13.53 3.66 -8.84
N LYS A 17 14.26 2.72 -8.24
CA LYS A 17 15.58 2.27 -8.72
C LYS A 17 15.51 1.69 -10.13
N MET A 18 14.45 0.94 -10.42
CA MET A 18 14.15 0.32 -11.71
C MET A 18 14.04 1.38 -12.82
N VAL A 19 13.33 2.47 -12.54
CA VAL A 19 13.18 3.61 -13.46
C VAL A 19 14.48 4.42 -13.56
N GLN A 20 15.20 4.57 -12.45
CA GLN A 20 16.42 5.38 -12.34
C GLN A 20 17.65 4.75 -12.98
N VAL A 21 17.79 3.43 -13.00
CA VAL A 21 18.97 2.76 -13.55
C VAL A 21 18.73 2.39 -15.02
N LYS A 22 19.45 3.07 -15.92
CA LYS A 22 19.44 2.87 -17.39
C LYS A 22 18.19 3.33 -18.15
N LYS A 23 17.35 4.20 -17.57
CA LYS A 23 16.13 4.77 -18.22
C LYS A 23 15.33 3.69 -18.96
N GLN A 24 14.74 2.78 -18.19
CA GLN A 24 13.98 1.65 -18.75
C GLN A 24 12.56 2.03 -19.18
N MET A 25 12.11 3.23 -18.78
CA MET A 25 10.81 3.79 -19.15
C MET A 25 10.97 5.17 -19.78
N SER A 26 10.28 5.39 -20.89
CA SER A 26 10.08 6.72 -21.47
C SER A 26 9.32 7.65 -20.51
N PHE A 27 9.31 8.95 -20.81
CA PHE A 27 8.56 9.92 -20.00
C PHE A 27 7.07 9.58 -19.89
N GLN A 28 6.44 9.16 -21.00
CA GLN A 28 5.02 8.78 -20.99
C GLN A 28 4.79 7.46 -20.25
N GLN A 29 5.71 6.50 -20.39
CA GLN A 29 5.65 5.23 -19.66
C GLN A 29 5.76 5.42 -18.14
N GLN A 30 6.62 6.34 -17.67
CA GLN A 30 6.70 6.67 -16.25
C GLN A 30 5.39 7.31 -15.75
N ARG A 31 4.81 8.22 -16.53
CA ARG A 31 3.52 8.85 -16.19
C ARG A 31 2.43 7.79 -16.06
N ILE A 32 2.31 6.91 -17.05
CA ILE A 32 1.23 5.92 -17.04
C ILE A 32 1.39 4.88 -15.94
N PHE A 33 2.64 4.47 -15.64
CA PHE A 33 2.92 3.58 -14.52
C PHE A 33 2.58 4.22 -13.16
N ASP A 34 2.95 5.49 -12.96
CA ASP A 34 2.64 6.23 -11.74
C ASP A 34 1.13 6.48 -11.59
N THR A 35 0.41 6.73 -12.70
CA THR A 35 -1.05 6.82 -12.73
C THR A 35 -1.71 5.51 -12.33
N MET A 36 -1.29 4.38 -12.92
CA MET A 36 -1.82 3.06 -12.57
C MET A 36 -1.65 2.81 -11.06
N LEU A 37 -0.45 3.06 -10.54
CA LEU A 37 -0.15 2.87 -9.13
C LEU A 37 -1.02 3.75 -8.22
N SER A 38 -1.24 5.01 -8.60
CA SER A 38 -2.11 5.94 -7.87
C SER A 38 -3.58 5.51 -7.93
N THR A 39 -4.02 4.94 -9.05
CA THR A 39 -5.40 4.45 -9.25
C THR A 39 -5.69 3.29 -8.31
N VAL A 40 -4.80 2.29 -8.30
CA VAL A 40 -4.88 1.14 -7.39
C VAL A 40 -4.91 1.59 -5.92
N GLN A 41 -4.06 2.55 -5.57
CA GLN A 41 -3.98 3.06 -4.20
C GLN A 41 -5.20 3.87 -3.78
N GLU A 42 -5.78 4.66 -4.68
CA GLU A 42 -7.01 5.41 -4.40
C GLU A 42 -8.21 4.47 -4.26
N MET A 43 -8.38 3.49 -5.16
CA MET A 43 -9.45 2.48 -5.05
C MET A 43 -9.37 1.70 -3.73
N LYS A 44 -8.15 1.35 -3.29
CA LYS A 44 -7.95 0.72 -1.97
C LYS A 44 -8.36 1.62 -0.82
N LYS A 45 -8.15 2.93 -0.96
CA LYS A 45 -8.49 3.92 0.06
C LYS A 45 -10.00 4.21 0.12
N THR A 46 -10.71 4.16 -0.99
CA THR A 46 -12.17 4.40 -1.04
C THR A 46 -12.98 3.15 -0.69
N GLY A 47 -12.35 1.97 -0.66
CA GLY A 47 -13.02 0.70 -0.36
C GLY A 47 -13.60 0.02 -1.61
N ASP A 48 -13.37 0.58 -2.79
CA ASP A 48 -13.80 0.04 -4.09
C ASP A 48 -12.82 -1.00 -4.66
N PHE A 49 -11.80 -1.36 -3.89
CA PHE A 49 -10.82 -2.36 -4.30
C PHE A 49 -11.39 -3.76 -4.10
N ILE A 50 -11.92 -4.32 -5.18
CA ILE A 50 -12.20 -5.74 -5.27
C ILE A 50 -10.84 -6.45 -5.32
N ASP A 51 -10.47 -7.14 -4.24
CA ASP A 51 -9.32 -8.05 -4.19
C ASP A 51 -9.51 -9.17 -5.24
N LEU A 52 -9.17 -8.88 -6.49
CA LEU A 52 -8.84 -9.87 -7.48
C LEU A 52 -7.46 -9.53 -8.01
N VAL A 53 -6.43 -9.98 -7.27
CA VAL A 53 -5.22 -10.53 -7.90
C VAL A 53 -5.37 -12.06 -7.92
N SER A 54 -6.56 -12.55 -8.22
CA SER A 54 -6.71 -13.95 -8.63
C SER A 54 -6.20 -14.05 -10.06
N GLU A 55 -5.17 -14.87 -10.28
CA GLU A 55 -4.60 -15.18 -11.61
C GLU A 55 -3.76 -14.08 -12.30
N GLY A 56 -3.45 -12.97 -11.63
CA GLY A 56 -2.53 -11.93 -12.17
C GLY A 56 -3.19 -10.88 -13.07
N GLU A 57 -4.52 -10.86 -13.12
CA GLU A 57 -5.33 -9.76 -13.65
C GLU A 57 -5.60 -8.73 -12.54
N LEU A 58 -5.59 -7.44 -12.87
CA LEU A 58 -5.97 -6.34 -12.00
C LEU A 58 -7.02 -5.51 -12.73
N ARG A 59 -8.15 -5.27 -12.07
CA ARG A 59 -9.24 -4.43 -12.58
C ARG A 59 -9.28 -3.10 -11.84
N MET A 60 -9.47 -2.02 -12.59
CA MET A 60 -9.54 -0.66 -12.09
C MET A 60 -10.77 0.04 -12.65
N ASP A 61 -11.36 0.93 -11.87
CA ASP A 61 -12.40 1.83 -12.36
C ASP A 61 -11.82 2.82 -13.38
N LEU A 62 -12.46 2.93 -14.54
CA LEU A 62 -12.00 3.79 -15.64
C LEU A 62 -12.08 5.28 -15.30
N ASP A 63 -13.06 5.70 -14.50
CA ASP A 63 -13.21 7.10 -14.13
C ASP A 63 -12.18 7.50 -13.08
N VAL A 64 -11.91 6.64 -12.08
CA VAL A 64 -10.79 6.83 -11.14
C VAL A 64 -9.46 6.89 -11.92
N PHE A 65 -9.26 6.00 -12.89
CA PHE A 65 -8.06 6.00 -13.73
C PHE A 65 -7.90 7.32 -14.51
N LYS A 66 -8.97 7.82 -15.14
CA LYS A 66 -8.97 9.12 -15.83
C LYS A 66 -8.67 10.28 -14.88
N GLU A 67 -9.25 10.27 -13.68
CA GLU A 67 -8.99 11.29 -12.66
C GLU A 67 -7.49 11.33 -12.29
N GLN A 68 -6.87 10.18 -12.07
CA GLN A 68 -5.44 10.11 -11.80
C GLN A 68 -4.58 10.57 -13.00
N MET A 69 -4.99 10.27 -14.24
CA MET A 69 -4.31 10.77 -15.44
C MET A 69 -4.38 12.30 -15.58
N LEU A 70 -5.50 12.91 -15.18
CA LEU A 70 -5.71 14.36 -15.22
C LEU A 70 -4.98 15.09 -14.09
N ARG A 71 -4.70 14.42 -12.98
CA ARG A 71 -4.10 15.02 -11.79
C ARG A 71 -2.74 15.65 -12.08
N GLY A 72 -2.63 16.96 -11.83
CA GLY A 72 -1.41 17.75 -12.12
C GLY A 72 -1.06 17.84 -13.62
N SER A 73 -1.92 17.33 -14.51
CA SER A 73 -1.74 17.41 -15.95
C SER A 73 -2.20 18.76 -16.49
N LYS A 74 -1.59 19.21 -17.59
CA LYS A 74 -2.08 20.37 -18.35
C LYS A 74 -3.33 20.04 -19.18
N ILE A 75 -3.56 18.74 -19.43
CA ILE A 75 -4.70 18.25 -20.20
C ILE A 75 -5.93 18.36 -19.31
N LYS A 76 -7.03 18.90 -19.86
CA LYS A 76 -8.29 19.12 -19.12
C LYS A 76 -9.31 17.99 -19.30
N LYS A 77 -9.18 17.20 -20.36
CA LYS A 77 -10.10 16.11 -20.69
C LYS A 77 -9.35 15.02 -21.43
N ILE A 78 -9.66 13.78 -21.10
CA ILE A 78 -9.10 12.59 -21.74
C ILE A 78 -10.02 12.13 -22.86
N ASN A 79 -9.46 11.95 -24.05
CA ASN A 79 -10.17 11.40 -25.20
C ASN A 79 -9.78 9.93 -25.43
N ARG A 80 -10.49 9.25 -26.34
CA ARG A 80 -10.26 7.83 -26.64
C ARG A 80 -8.83 7.55 -27.10
N LYS A 81 -8.26 8.42 -27.93
CA LYS A 81 -6.88 8.26 -28.42
C LYS A 81 -5.87 8.33 -27.28
N GLU A 82 -6.05 9.24 -26.33
CA GLU A 82 -5.16 9.34 -25.15
C GLU A 82 -5.24 8.09 -24.26
N LEU A 83 -6.41 7.44 -24.20
CA LEU A 83 -6.56 6.14 -23.53
C LEU A 83 -5.86 5.01 -24.31
N GLU A 84 -6.02 4.99 -25.63
CA GLU A 84 -5.33 4.01 -26.51
C GLU A 84 -3.80 4.14 -26.39
N ASP A 85 -3.27 5.36 -26.51
CA ASP A 85 -1.84 5.67 -26.36
C ASP A 85 -1.33 5.29 -24.95
N ALA A 86 -2.16 5.43 -23.92
CA ALA A 86 -1.85 5.03 -22.55
C ALA A 86 -1.74 3.51 -22.40
N LEU A 87 -2.69 2.74 -22.97
CA LEU A 87 -2.64 1.28 -22.93
C LEU A 87 -1.40 0.76 -23.69
N GLU A 88 -1.13 1.29 -24.88
CA GLU A 88 0.06 0.93 -25.66
C GLU A 88 1.34 1.23 -24.87
N ALA A 89 1.41 2.40 -24.23
CA ALA A 89 2.53 2.76 -23.38
C ALA A 89 2.72 1.78 -22.20
N MET A 90 1.65 1.24 -21.62
CA MET A 90 1.75 0.23 -20.54
C MET A 90 2.39 -1.08 -21.02
N VAL A 91 1.85 -1.71 -22.08
CA VAL A 91 2.36 -3.01 -22.56
C VAL A 91 3.78 -2.93 -23.12
N ASP A 92 4.21 -1.75 -23.56
CA ASP A 92 5.58 -1.53 -24.04
C ASP A 92 6.64 -1.35 -22.95
N ILE A 93 6.26 -1.37 -21.66
CA ILE A 93 7.21 -1.23 -20.57
C ILE A 93 8.04 -2.51 -20.42
N LYS A 94 9.29 -2.45 -20.91
CA LYS A 94 10.26 -3.56 -20.90
C LYS A 94 11.38 -3.27 -19.91
N PHE A 95 11.61 -4.20 -18.99
CA PHE A 95 12.73 -4.15 -18.06
C PHE A 95 13.85 -5.10 -18.51
N LYS A 96 15.07 -4.59 -18.61
CA LYS A 96 16.28 -5.34 -18.94
C LYS A 96 17.18 -5.46 -17.72
N TYR A 97 17.70 -6.65 -17.47
CA TYR A 97 18.61 -6.91 -16.36
C TYR A 97 19.85 -7.70 -16.80
N THR A 98 20.89 -7.57 -15.98
CA THR A 98 22.12 -8.36 -16.08
C THR A 98 22.51 -8.73 -14.65
N ILE A 99 22.61 -10.03 -14.38
CA ILE A 99 22.95 -10.59 -13.07
C ILE A 99 24.21 -11.41 -13.24
N LYS A 100 25.16 -11.32 -12.30
CA LYS A 100 26.33 -12.20 -12.28
C LYS A 100 25.94 -13.54 -11.66
N GLU A 101 26.06 -14.61 -12.41
CA GLU A 101 25.82 -15.98 -11.96
C GLU A 101 27.15 -16.74 -12.05
N GLY A 102 27.90 -16.74 -10.93
CA GLY A 102 29.29 -17.19 -10.91
C GLY A 102 30.21 -16.30 -11.75
N ASN A 103 30.91 -16.90 -12.71
CA ASN A 103 31.82 -16.20 -13.64
C ASN A 103 31.14 -15.73 -14.94
N GLN A 104 29.83 -15.98 -15.11
CA GLN A 104 29.10 -15.61 -16.32
C GLN A 104 28.01 -14.58 -16.03
N ASP A 105 27.79 -13.68 -16.97
CA ASP A 105 26.68 -12.74 -16.92
C ASP A 105 25.41 -13.40 -17.47
N LYS A 106 24.36 -13.45 -16.66
CA LYS A 106 23.00 -13.77 -17.09
C LYS A 106 22.28 -12.49 -17.47
N ILE A 107 21.94 -12.37 -18.75
CA ILE A 107 21.13 -11.25 -19.27
C ILE A 107 19.68 -11.69 -19.44
N GLY A 108 18.74 -10.79 -19.17
CA GLY A 108 17.31 -11.06 -19.32
C GLY A 108 16.50 -9.82 -19.59
N THR A 109 15.27 -10.02 -20.06
CA THR A 109 14.29 -8.95 -20.31
C THR A 109 12.90 -9.46 -19.96
N PHE A 110 12.07 -8.66 -19.29
CA PHE A 110 10.67 -8.97 -19.02
C PHE A 110 9.79 -7.73 -19.25
N VAL A 111 8.47 -7.94 -19.40
CA VAL A 111 7.47 -6.86 -19.51
C VAL A 111 6.76 -6.69 -18.18
N ILE A 112 6.37 -5.46 -17.83
CA ILE A 112 5.56 -5.21 -16.63
C ILE A 112 4.12 -5.65 -16.86
N PHE A 113 3.55 -5.24 -17.99
CA PHE A 113 2.18 -5.55 -18.37
C PHE A 113 2.22 -6.47 -19.59
N GLN A 114 1.58 -7.62 -19.47
CA GLN A 114 1.36 -8.55 -20.57
C GLN A 114 0.16 -8.11 -21.43
N LYS A 115 -0.85 -7.50 -20.80
CA LYS A 115 -2.10 -7.06 -21.43
C LYS A 115 -2.63 -5.82 -20.72
N ALA A 116 -3.29 -4.93 -21.47
CA ALA A 116 -4.07 -3.81 -20.93
C ALA A 116 -5.29 -3.57 -21.83
N GLU A 117 -6.49 -3.47 -21.24
CA GLU A 117 -7.76 -3.31 -21.97
C GLU A 117 -8.68 -2.32 -21.24
N ILE A 118 -9.59 -1.72 -22.01
CA ILE A 118 -10.67 -0.89 -21.48
C ILE A 118 -11.99 -1.47 -21.98
N ASP A 119 -12.89 -1.80 -21.07
CA ASP A 119 -14.28 -2.09 -21.37
C ASP A 119 -15.12 -0.84 -21.09
N PHE A 120 -15.58 -0.19 -22.17
CA PHE A 120 -16.41 1.01 -22.07
C PHE A 120 -17.86 0.72 -21.64
N ASN A 121 -18.31 -0.54 -21.71
CA ASN A 121 -19.65 -0.92 -21.27
C ASN A 121 -19.69 -1.08 -19.75
N THR A 122 -18.66 -1.68 -19.17
CA THR A 122 -18.54 -1.84 -17.71
C THR A 122 -17.87 -0.63 -17.04
N GLY A 123 -17.12 0.18 -17.80
CA GLY A 123 -16.36 1.30 -17.24
C GLY A 123 -15.09 0.84 -16.53
N GLU A 124 -14.46 -0.23 -17.03
CA GLU A 124 -13.30 -0.86 -16.37
C GLU A 124 -12.03 -0.77 -17.22
N VAL A 125 -10.89 -0.64 -16.55
CA VAL A 125 -9.55 -0.86 -17.11
C VAL A 125 -9.02 -2.16 -16.51
N SER A 126 -8.69 -3.14 -17.34
CA SER A 126 -8.07 -4.39 -16.88
C SER A 126 -6.63 -4.48 -17.37
N VAL A 127 -5.73 -4.93 -16.51
CA VAL A 127 -4.33 -5.18 -16.84
C VAL A 127 -3.91 -6.56 -16.36
N ILE A 128 -3.10 -7.26 -17.15
CA ILE A 128 -2.47 -8.52 -16.74
C ILE A 128 -0.98 -8.27 -16.56
N PHE A 129 -0.45 -8.60 -15.39
CA PHE A 129 0.97 -8.43 -15.10
C PHE A 129 1.82 -9.54 -15.72
N GLY A 130 3.03 -9.19 -16.15
CA GLY A 130 4.02 -10.16 -16.54
C GLY A 130 4.42 -11.03 -15.36
N LYS A 131 4.68 -12.32 -15.57
CA LYS A 131 4.97 -13.31 -14.50
C LYS A 131 6.13 -12.94 -13.57
N GLU A 132 7.10 -12.18 -14.08
CA GLU A 132 8.28 -11.74 -13.33
C GLU A 132 8.06 -10.41 -12.57
N PHE A 133 6.89 -9.77 -12.75
CA PHE A 133 6.55 -8.54 -12.08
C PHE A 133 6.00 -8.81 -10.67
N ARG A 134 6.58 -8.11 -9.69
CA ARG A 134 6.21 -8.22 -8.27
C ARG A 134 4.98 -7.38 -7.95
N THR A 135 3.80 -7.97 -8.08
CA THR A 135 2.50 -7.31 -7.84
C THR A 135 2.33 -6.92 -6.36
N GLU A 136 2.99 -7.61 -5.43
CA GLU A 136 3.01 -7.27 -4.01
C GLU A 136 3.57 -5.87 -3.72
N ASN A 137 4.38 -5.33 -4.65
CA ASN A 137 4.97 -3.99 -4.53
C ASN A 137 4.04 -2.86 -5.01
N LEU A 138 2.87 -3.17 -5.58
CA LEU A 138 1.86 -2.16 -5.95
C LEU A 138 1.27 -1.46 -4.72
N LEU A 139 1.18 -2.19 -3.62
CA LEU A 139 0.66 -1.71 -2.34
C LEU A 139 1.72 -1.92 -1.25
N PRO A 140 2.85 -1.18 -1.31
CA PRO A 140 4.01 -1.49 -0.49
C PRO A 140 3.75 -1.18 0.98
N THR A 141 3.99 -2.15 1.86
CA THR A 141 3.91 -1.98 3.32
C THR A 141 5.20 -1.40 3.91
N SER A 142 6.33 -1.61 3.24
CA SER A 142 7.66 -1.13 3.63
C SER A 142 8.49 -0.69 2.41
N ASN A 143 9.69 -0.13 2.63
CA ASN A 143 10.63 0.22 1.57
C ASN A 143 10.04 1.08 0.43
N TYR A 144 9.18 2.04 0.76
CA TYR A 144 8.55 2.93 -0.21
C TYR A 144 8.88 4.39 0.03
N THR A 145 8.75 5.17 -1.04
CA THR A 145 8.84 6.62 -1.02
C THR A 145 7.47 7.23 -1.26
N ALA A 146 7.06 8.14 -0.38
CA ALA A 146 5.81 8.89 -0.52
C ALA A 146 6.03 10.09 -1.45
N LEU A 147 5.26 10.15 -2.53
CA LEU A 147 5.33 11.14 -3.60
C LEU A 147 3.96 11.80 -3.78
N SER A 148 3.93 12.88 -4.57
CA SER A 148 2.69 13.46 -5.07
C SER A 148 2.63 13.24 -6.57
N LEU A 149 1.59 12.55 -7.04
CA LEU A 149 1.35 12.36 -8.47
C LEU A 149 1.17 13.71 -9.18
N GLU A 150 0.56 14.68 -8.50
CA GLU A 150 0.36 16.04 -9.02
C GLU A 150 1.71 16.70 -9.37
N PHE A 151 2.69 16.67 -8.46
CA PHE A 151 4.02 17.23 -8.74
C PHE A 151 4.71 16.51 -9.88
N LEU A 152 4.67 15.17 -9.87
CA LEU A 152 5.26 14.36 -10.93
C LEU A 152 4.69 14.74 -12.30
N ASN A 153 3.37 14.84 -12.42
CA ASN A 153 2.69 15.14 -13.68
C ASN A 153 2.84 16.60 -14.13
N THR A 154 3.14 17.52 -13.21
CA THR A 154 3.42 18.92 -13.54
C THR A 154 4.78 19.08 -14.21
N PHE A 155 5.76 18.24 -13.87
CA PHE A 155 7.09 18.28 -14.48
C PHE A 155 7.03 17.95 -15.98
N SER A 156 7.55 18.85 -16.81
CA SER A 156 7.71 18.63 -18.25
C SER A 156 9.01 17.92 -18.62
N SER A 157 9.97 17.85 -17.69
CA SER A 157 11.26 17.19 -17.90
C SER A 157 11.31 15.82 -17.23
N GLN A 158 11.67 14.79 -18.00
CA GLN A 158 11.99 13.47 -17.44
C GLN A 158 13.10 13.53 -16.38
N TYR A 159 14.08 14.44 -16.56
CA TYR A 159 15.19 14.59 -15.62
C TYR A 159 14.72 15.19 -14.29
N ALA A 160 13.73 16.09 -14.33
CA ALA A 160 13.09 16.61 -13.12
C ALA A 160 12.38 15.50 -12.34
N ARG A 161 11.58 14.66 -13.02
CA ARG A 161 10.89 13.52 -12.40
C ARG A 161 11.87 12.55 -11.74
N LEU A 162 12.95 12.18 -12.41
CA LEU A 162 13.95 11.23 -11.90
C LEU A 162 14.69 11.81 -10.69
N LEU A 163 15.15 13.06 -10.80
CA LEU A 163 15.92 13.72 -9.75
C LEU A 163 15.06 14.00 -8.51
N TYR A 164 13.80 14.43 -8.70
CA TYR A 164 12.84 14.59 -7.61
C TYR A 164 12.58 13.27 -6.87
N GLN A 165 12.28 12.19 -7.59
CA GLN A 165 12.09 10.86 -6.97
C GLN A 165 13.33 10.42 -6.19
N TYR A 166 14.53 10.68 -6.73
CA TYR A 166 15.80 10.35 -6.07
C TYR A 166 15.97 11.11 -4.76
N PHE A 167 15.76 12.44 -4.75
CA PHE A 167 15.85 13.25 -3.54
C PHE A 167 14.77 12.89 -2.51
N LYS A 168 13.55 12.62 -2.95
CA LYS A 168 12.47 12.17 -2.08
C LYS A 168 12.79 10.85 -1.38
N MET A 169 13.41 9.91 -2.08
CA MET A 169 13.89 8.65 -1.51
C MET A 169 14.96 8.89 -0.43
N LEU A 170 15.81 9.92 -0.58
CA LEU A 170 16.84 10.28 0.39
C LEU A 170 16.30 11.08 1.59
N ILE A 171 15.29 11.93 1.39
CA ILE A 171 14.62 12.67 2.49
C ILE A 171 13.85 11.69 3.38
N GLY A 172 13.17 10.72 2.77
CA GLY A 172 12.26 9.82 3.47
C GLY A 172 10.89 10.45 3.74
N LYS A 173 10.09 9.79 4.60
CA LYS A 173 8.68 10.16 4.81
C LYS A 173 8.49 11.35 5.75
N ASN A 174 9.42 11.57 6.69
CA ASN A 174 9.27 12.58 7.73
C ASN A 174 10.04 13.86 7.38
N TYR A 175 9.32 14.90 6.96
CA TYR A 175 9.92 16.20 6.60
C TYR A 175 10.53 16.94 7.79
N ASN A 176 10.08 16.65 9.02
CA ASN A 176 10.66 17.21 10.24
C ASN A 176 11.98 16.54 10.64
N LYS A 177 12.24 15.32 10.16
CA LYS A 177 13.44 14.54 10.42
C LYS A 177 13.90 13.87 9.13
N PRO A 178 14.36 14.65 8.14
CA PRO A 178 14.83 14.10 6.87
C PRO A 178 16.05 13.20 7.12
N PHE A 179 16.11 12.06 6.44
CA PHE A 179 17.26 11.16 6.54
C PHE A 179 18.52 11.79 5.94
N ARG A 180 18.37 12.52 4.83
CA ARG A 180 19.43 13.25 4.16
C ARG A 180 18.87 14.48 3.45
N THR A 181 19.63 15.57 3.43
CA THR A 181 19.26 16.83 2.75
C THR A 181 20.33 17.36 1.81
N ASP A 182 21.42 16.61 1.64
CA ASP A 182 22.57 16.98 0.83
C ASP A 182 23.24 15.71 0.27
N ILE A 183 23.80 15.79 -0.93
CA ILE A 183 24.53 14.67 -1.54
C ILE A 183 25.48 15.15 -2.63
N VAL A 184 26.66 14.53 -2.70
CA VAL A 184 27.57 14.70 -3.83
C VAL A 184 27.35 13.57 -4.83
N LEU A 185 26.99 13.92 -6.06
CA LEU A 185 26.80 12.97 -7.16
C LEU A 185 27.86 13.17 -8.22
N GLU A 186 28.56 12.09 -8.57
CA GLU A 186 29.48 12.08 -9.70
C GLU A 186 28.74 12.25 -11.03
N ILE A 187 29.40 12.89 -12.00
CA ILE A 187 28.80 13.13 -13.33
C ILE A 187 28.43 11.81 -14.01
N ASP A 188 29.22 10.74 -13.83
CA ASP A 188 28.92 9.45 -14.46
C ASP A 188 27.73 8.75 -13.78
N PHE A 189 27.56 8.93 -12.46
CA PHE A 189 26.35 8.50 -11.78
C PHE A 189 25.12 9.27 -12.29
N ILE A 190 25.22 10.59 -12.48
CA ILE A 190 24.12 11.41 -13.02
C ILE A 190 23.75 10.96 -14.44
N LYS A 191 24.73 10.67 -15.30
CA LYS A 191 24.47 10.12 -16.64
C LYS A 191 23.73 8.78 -16.54
N SER A 192 24.16 7.90 -15.64
CA SER A 192 23.50 6.61 -15.40
C SER A 192 22.05 6.77 -14.91
N LEU A 193 21.84 7.66 -13.93
CA LEU A 193 20.54 8.03 -13.38
C LEU A 193 19.58 8.55 -14.45
N PHE A 194 20.10 9.26 -15.44
CA PHE A 194 19.34 9.84 -16.54
C PHE A 194 19.27 8.95 -17.80
N GLY A 195 19.91 7.78 -17.78
CA GLY A 195 20.05 6.88 -18.93
C GLY A 195 20.80 7.49 -20.12
N ILE A 196 21.72 8.42 -19.86
CA ILE A 196 22.52 9.11 -20.88
C ILE A 196 23.66 8.19 -21.32
N ASN A 197 23.69 7.88 -22.61
CA ASN A 197 24.65 6.98 -23.23
C ASN A 197 25.33 7.63 -24.45
N GLU A 198 26.49 7.10 -24.86
CA GLU A 198 27.27 7.70 -25.96
C GLU A 198 26.61 7.59 -27.33
N ILE A 199 25.73 6.59 -27.53
CA ILE A 199 25.06 6.32 -28.80
C ILE A 199 24.01 7.38 -29.08
N GLU A 200 23.11 7.60 -28.13
CA GLU A 200 21.96 8.52 -28.27
C GLU A 200 22.31 9.96 -27.85
N HIS A 201 23.29 10.14 -26.95
CA HIS A 201 23.55 11.42 -26.28
C HIS A 201 25.02 11.84 -26.36
N LYS A 202 25.67 11.61 -27.51
CA LYS A 202 27.09 11.91 -27.76
C LYS A 202 27.53 13.32 -27.32
N MET A 203 26.65 14.32 -27.45
CA MET A 203 26.95 15.70 -27.02
C MET A 203 27.03 15.83 -25.49
N TYR A 204 26.15 15.13 -24.75
CA TYR A 204 26.11 15.16 -23.29
C TYR A 204 27.25 14.37 -22.67
N THR A 205 27.66 13.27 -23.31
CA THR A 205 28.79 12.46 -22.82
C THR A 205 30.12 13.20 -22.99
N LYS A 206 30.29 13.96 -24.07
CA LYS A 206 31.51 14.72 -24.36
C LYS A 206 31.59 16.08 -23.66
N ASN A 207 30.46 16.73 -23.38
CA ASN A 207 30.44 18.08 -22.82
C ASN A 207 29.54 18.17 -21.59
N THR A 208 30.18 18.12 -20.41
CA THR A 208 29.49 18.23 -19.12
C THR A 208 28.72 19.54 -18.98
N SER A 209 29.23 20.66 -19.48
CA SER A 209 28.51 21.95 -19.36
C SER A 209 27.20 21.94 -20.15
N VAL A 210 27.18 21.33 -21.33
CA VAL A 210 25.95 21.18 -22.14
C VAL A 210 24.99 20.21 -21.46
N LEU A 211 25.49 19.09 -20.92
CA LEU A 211 24.69 18.17 -20.12
C LEU A 211 23.98 18.91 -18.98
N LEU A 212 24.71 19.70 -18.18
CA LEU A 212 24.12 20.42 -17.05
C LEU A 212 23.06 21.43 -17.49
N LYS A 213 23.35 22.21 -18.54
CA LYS A 213 22.44 23.23 -19.07
C LYS A 213 21.12 22.63 -19.56
N ASN A 214 21.16 21.45 -20.18
CA ASN A 214 19.98 20.85 -20.80
C ASN A 214 19.24 19.85 -19.89
N THR A 215 19.85 19.44 -18.76
CA THR A 215 19.27 18.43 -17.88
C THR A 215 19.09 18.95 -16.45
N ILE A 216 20.18 19.30 -15.76
CA ILE A 216 20.17 19.69 -14.35
C ILE A 216 19.53 21.05 -14.13
N GLU A 217 19.93 22.08 -14.89
CA GLU A 217 19.38 23.44 -14.76
C GLU A 217 17.85 23.48 -14.92
N PRO A 218 17.25 22.92 -15.99
CA PRO A 218 15.80 22.88 -16.11
C PRO A 218 15.14 21.96 -15.08
N ALA A 219 15.79 20.86 -14.67
CA ALA A 219 15.25 19.97 -13.65
C ALA A 219 15.12 20.65 -12.29
N VAL A 220 16.19 21.30 -11.82
CA VAL A 220 16.23 22.03 -10.55
C VAL A 220 15.22 23.17 -10.58
N LYS A 221 15.12 23.91 -11.69
CA LYS A 221 14.10 24.96 -11.84
C LYS A 221 12.68 24.42 -11.66
N GLN A 222 12.33 23.33 -12.35
CA GLN A 222 11.00 22.73 -12.25
C GLN A 222 10.69 22.19 -10.85
N ILE A 223 11.66 21.54 -10.20
CA ILE A 223 11.50 21.05 -8.83
C ILE A 223 11.23 22.23 -7.89
N ASN A 224 12.02 23.29 -7.97
CA ASN A 224 11.83 24.49 -7.16
C ASN A 224 10.49 25.20 -7.43
N GLU A 225 9.98 25.17 -8.64
CA GLU A 225 8.75 25.86 -9.02
C GLU A 225 7.49 25.07 -8.63
N PHE A 226 7.49 23.75 -8.90
CA PHE A 226 6.27 22.93 -8.87
C PHE A 226 6.19 21.89 -7.76
N SER A 227 7.26 21.69 -6.98
CA SER A 227 7.27 20.66 -5.92
C SER A 227 7.33 21.22 -4.51
N ASP A 228 7.33 20.32 -3.54
CA ASP A 228 7.52 20.56 -2.12
C ASP A 228 8.99 20.67 -1.68
N LEU A 229 9.95 20.62 -2.61
CA LEU A 229 11.38 20.72 -2.32
C LEU A 229 11.99 22.05 -2.79
N ILE A 230 13.00 22.52 -2.05
CA ILE A 230 13.96 23.53 -2.49
C ILE A 230 15.26 22.80 -2.78
N VAL A 231 15.79 22.98 -3.98
CA VAL A 231 17.00 22.35 -4.48
C VAL A 231 17.99 23.40 -4.98
N SER A 232 19.23 23.30 -4.55
CA SER A 232 20.38 24.02 -5.11
C SER A 232 21.51 23.03 -5.39
N TYR A 233 22.49 23.46 -6.19
CA TYR A 233 23.67 22.63 -6.41
C TYR A 233 24.92 23.46 -6.75
N ASP A 234 26.07 22.93 -6.35
CA ASP A 234 27.38 23.47 -6.67
C ASP A 234 28.18 22.51 -7.57
N LYS A 235 28.98 23.10 -8.46
CA LYS A 235 29.82 22.35 -9.42
C LYS A 235 31.18 22.09 -8.80
N LEU A 236 31.48 20.84 -8.48
CA LEU A 236 32.82 20.44 -8.02
C LEU A 236 33.74 20.18 -9.21
N LYS A 237 34.88 20.88 -9.25
CA LYS A 237 35.82 20.87 -10.38
C LYS A 237 37.18 20.29 -9.98
N ARG A 238 37.78 19.55 -10.90
CA ARG A 238 39.18 19.13 -10.86
C ARG A 238 39.88 19.74 -12.07
N GLY A 239 40.62 20.82 -11.85
CA GLY A 239 41.07 21.69 -12.93
C GLY A 239 39.89 22.29 -13.70
N ARG A 240 39.86 22.11 -15.02
CA ARG A 240 38.77 22.62 -15.89
C ARG A 240 37.55 21.69 -15.97
N LYS A 241 37.67 20.44 -15.53
CA LYS A 241 36.60 19.42 -15.65
C LYS A 241 35.71 19.44 -14.41
N ILE A 242 34.39 19.48 -14.61
CA ILE A 242 33.41 19.25 -13.54
C ILE A 242 33.32 17.73 -13.34
N TYR A 243 33.61 17.24 -12.13
CA TYR A 243 33.60 15.80 -11.82
C TYR A 243 32.40 15.38 -10.97
N SER A 244 31.82 16.30 -10.20
CA SER A 244 30.63 16.02 -9.38
C SER A 244 29.79 17.27 -9.17
N LEU A 245 28.55 17.06 -8.74
CA LEU A 245 27.65 18.11 -8.26
C LEU A 245 27.33 17.85 -6.79
N ALA A 246 27.48 18.88 -5.96
CA ALA A 246 27.01 18.86 -4.57
C ALA A 246 25.60 19.44 -4.55
N PHE A 247 24.60 18.63 -4.28
CA PHE A 247 23.20 19.07 -4.17
C PHE A 247 22.85 19.33 -2.72
N GLU A 248 22.08 20.38 -2.48
CA GLU A 248 21.25 20.52 -1.29
C GLU A 248 19.78 20.43 -1.70
N PHE A 249 18.99 19.68 -0.95
CA PHE A 249 17.57 19.46 -1.21
C PHE A 249 16.82 19.36 0.12
N LYS A 250 16.02 20.38 0.42
CA LYS A 250 15.31 20.50 1.70
C LYS A 250 13.81 20.66 1.44
N PRO A 251 12.93 20.11 2.30
CA PRO A 251 11.51 20.41 2.22
C PRO A 251 11.28 21.92 2.34
N LYS A 252 10.40 22.45 1.50
CA LYS A 252 9.97 23.85 1.57
C LYS A 252 9.28 24.12 2.92
N PRO A 253 9.53 25.26 3.58
CA PRO A 253 8.93 25.57 4.88
C PRO A 253 7.39 25.48 4.90
N GLU A 254 6.72 25.83 3.79
CA GLU A 254 5.26 25.75 3.66
C GLU A 254 4.70 24.31 3.64
N TYR A 255 5.58 23.31 3.49
CA TYR A 255 5.28 21.87 3.53
C TYR A 255 5.82 21.20 4.81
N ILE A 256 6.58 21.92 5.64
CA ILE A 256 7.01 21.45 6.95
C ILE A 256 5.88 21.79 7.92
N LYS A 257 5.19 20.76 8.42
CA LYS A 257 4.25 20.96 9.53
C LYS A 257 5.05 21.52 10.71
N PRO A 258 4.67 22.67 11.30
CA PRO A 258 5.37 23.20 12.46
C PRO A 258 5.48 22.11 13.53
N LYS A 259 6.59 22.10 14.28
CA LYS A 259 6.67 21.35 15.53
C LYS A 259 5.51 21.84 16.39
N GLU A 260 4.43 21.08 16.43
CA GLU A 260 3.39 21.27 17.41
C GLU A 260 4.07 21.07 18.78
N GLU A 261 4.11 22.14 19.59
CA GLU A 261 3.97 21.98 21.03
C GLU A 261 2.79 21.03 21.25
N GLU A 262 2.94 20.07 22.16
CA GLU A 262 2.01 18.96 22.42
C GLU A 262 0.54 19.40 22.55
N ILE A 263 -0.12 19.57 21.41
CA ILE A 263 -1.57 19.70 21.27
C ILE A 263 -1.90 18.72 20.14
N PRO A 264 -2.47 17.54 20.45
CA PRO A 264 -2.57 16.47 19.47
C PRO A 264 -3.53 16.88 18.33
N PRO A 265 -3.10 16.80 17.05
CA PRO A 265 -3.92 17.18 15.93
C PRO A 265 -5.07 16.17 15.77
N THR A 266 -6.28 16.71 15.65
CA THR A 266 -7.50 15.97 15.31
C THR A 266 -7.44 15.51 13.84
N ASN A 267 -6.59 14.53 13.53
CA ASN A 267 -6.65 13.83 12.25
C ASN A 267 -7.89 12.94 12.26
N THR A 268 -8.90 13.25 11.45
CA THR A 268 -10.18 12.50 11.32
C THR A 268 -10.08 11.25 10.45
N THR A 269 -8.88 10.80 10.07
CA THR A 269 -8.70 9.65 9.16
C THR A 269 -7.96 8.51 9.86
N SER A 270 -8.52 7.31 9.85
CA SER A 270 -7.88 6.10 10.37
C SER A 270 -6.54 5.83 9.66
N PRO A 271 -5.53 5.29 10.35
CA PRO A 271 -4.23 4.99 9.75
C PRO A 271 -4.37 3.93 8.63
N LEU A 272 -3.67 4.16 7.51
CA LEU A 272 -3.74 3.32 6.30
C LEU A 272 -3.05 1.96 6.44
N PHE A 273 -2.19 1.80 7.45
CA PHE A 273 -1.42 0.57 7.73
C PHE A 273 -1.21 0.40 9.24
N ILE A 274 -1.28 -0.84 9.71
CA ILE A 274 -0.95 -1.24 11.09
C ILE A 274 0.40 -1.96 11.07
N PRO A 275 1.43 -1.43 11.75
CA PRO A 275 2.69 -2.14 11.93
C PRO A 275 2.47 -3.42 12.75
N GLU A 276 3.26 -4.46 12.49
CA GLU A 276 3.30 -5.63 13.37
C GLU A 276 4.27 -5.33 14.54
N PHE A 277 3.76 -5.44 15.76
CA PHE A 277 4.49 -5.12 16.98
C PHE A 277 4.88 -6.38 17.73
N LYS A 278 6.18 -6.48 18.08
CA LYS A 278 6.71 -7.55 18.95
C LYS A 278 6.71 -7.19 20.43
N LYS A 279 6.43 -5.93 20.77
CA LYS A 279 6.39 -5.42 22.15
C LYS A 279 5.06 -4.73 22.40
N PHE A 280 4.39 -5.12 23.48
CA PHE A 280 3.11 -4.57 23.90
C PHE A 280 3.13 -3.05 24.12
N ARG A 281 4.22 -2.52 24.69
CA ARG A 281 4.35 -1.07 24.94
C ARG A 281 4.33 -0.28 23.63
N ASP A 282 5.14 -0.68 22.66
CA ASP A 282 5.24 -0.01 21.35
C ASP A 282 3.89 -0.09 20.61
N PHE A 283 3.20 -1.22 20.71
CA PHE A 283 1.84 -1.41 20.19
C PHE A 283 0.85 -0.42 20.83
N ARG A 284 0.78 -0.40 22.16
CA ARG A 284 -0.16 0.44 22.90
C ARG A 284 0.08 1.92 22.61
N ASP A 285 1.32 2.35 22.65
CA ASP A 285 1.71 3.74 22.38
C ASP A 285 1.30 4.14 20.95
N TRP A 286 1.53 3.25 19.98
CA TRP A 286 1.11 3.48 18.60
C TRP A 286 -0.41 3.52 18.42
N VAL A 287 -1.16 2.61 19.06
CA VAL A 287 -2.63 2.57 18.98
C VAL A 287 -3.22 3.85 19.57
N VAL A 288 -2.75 4.25 20.76
CA VAL A 288 -3.22 5.48 21.42
C VAL A 288 -2.97 6.70 20.54
N GLU A 289 -1.80 6.79 19.92
CA GLU A 289 -1.44 7.92 19.06
C GLU A 289 -2.19 7.91 17.72
N SER A 290 -2.34 6.75 17.09
CA SER A 290 -2.91 6.62 15.75
C SER A 290 -4.44 6.67 15.73
N TYR A 291 -5.07 6.18 16.80
CA TYR A 291 -6.52 6.09 16.96
C TYR A 291 -7.09 7.07 17.97
N ARG A 292 -6.34 8.07 18.44
CA ARG A 292 -6.85 9.09 19.36
C ARG A 292 -8.15 9.70 18.86
N ASN A 293 -9.19 9.68 19.70
CA ASN A 293 -10.57 10.09 19.38
C ASN A 293 -11.23 9.32 18.21
N LYS A 294 -10.77 8.11 17.90
CA LYS A 294 -11.31 7.25 16.83
C LYS A 294 -11.69 5.88 17.34
N GLU A 295 -12.64 5.26 16.64
CA GLU A 295 -12.93 3.85 16.78
C GLU A 295 -11.72 3.04 16.29
N VAL A 296 -11.22 2.18 17.16
CA VAL A 296 -10.07 1.33 16.90
C VAL A 296 -10.49 -0.07 16.48
N ILE A 297 -11.65 -0.55 16.94
CA ILE A 297 -12.13 -1.89 16.62
C ILE A 297 -13.65 -1.98 16.83
N ILE A 298 -14.30 -2.84 16.03
CA ILE A 298 -15.69 -3.26 16.23
C ILE A 298 -15.76 -4.74 16.65
N GLY A 299 -16.68 -5.07 17.56
CA GLY A 299 -16.96 -6.43 18.02
C GLY A 299 -15.75 -7.20 18.57
N PRO A 300 -14.93 -6.64 19.47
CA PRO A 300 -13.87 -7.40 20.13
C PRO A 300 -14.46 -8.52 21.00
N ASN A 301 -13.65 -9.51 21.33
CA ASN A 301 -14.09 -10.67 22.11
C ASN A 301 -14.71 -10.26 23.46
N ASN A 302 -15.77 -10.95 23.90
CA ASN A 302 -16.63 -10.62 25.05
C ASN A 302 -17.51 -9.35 24.91
N TYR A 303 -17.56 -8.73 23.74
CA TYR A 303 -18.51 -7.66 23.42
C TYR A 303 -19.45 -8.08 22.29
N LEU A 304 -20.60 -7.39 22.17
CA LEU A 304 -21.52 -7.62 21.05
C LEU A 304 -20.83 -7.25 19.73
N TYR A 305 -21.18 -7.91 18.63
CA TYR A 305 -20.52 -7.72 17.34
C TYR A 305 -20.57 -6.28 16.82
N ASN A 306 -21.61 -5.52 17.19
CA ASN A 306 -21.81 -4.12 16.82
C ASN A 306 -21.21 -3.13 17.83
N THR A 307 -20.50 -3.62 18.86
CA THR A 307 -19.86 -2.76 19.85
C THR A 307 -18.56 -2.21 19.30
N ALA A 308 -18.53 -0.91 19.00
CA ALA A 308 -17.30 -0.21 18.66
C ALA A 308 -16.57 0.27 19.93
N ILE A 309 -15.24 0.12 19.92
CA ILE A 309 -14.36 0.66 20.95
C ILE A 309 -13.57 1.82 20.35
N LYS A 310 -13.53 2.93 21.07
CA LYS A 310 -12.87 4.17 20.70
C LYS A 310 -11.72 4.49 21.65
N ILE A 311 -10.63 5.04 21.14
CA ILE A 311 -9.60 5.63 22.00
C ILE A 311 -10.02 7.07 22.34
N THR A 312 -10.06 7.45 23.62
CA THR A 312 -10.37 8.82 24.04
C THR A 312 -9.19 9.77 23.81
N SER A 313 -9.39 11.06 24.01
CA SER A 313 -8.33 12.07 23.95
C SER A 313 -7.21 11.81 24.97
N LEU A 314 -7.55 11.16 26.08
CA LEU A 314 -6.65 10.77 27.17
C LEU A 314 -6.05 9.35 26.99
N GLY A 315 -6.42 8.63 25.92
CA GLY A 315 -5.90 7.29 25.63
C GLY A 315 -6.65 6.15 26.32
N TYR A 316 -7.82 6.39 26.89
CA TYR A 316 -8.68 5.36 27.47
C TYR A 316 -9.48 4.63 26.39
N LEU A 317 -9.84 3.37 26.66
CA LEU A 317 -10.77 2.61 25.83
C LEU A 317 -12.20 3.00 26.22
N HIS A 318 -12.97 3.47 25.25
CA HIS A 318 -14.35 3.91 25.40
C HIS A 318 -15.28 3.01 24.62
N ASN A 319 -16.29 2.46 25.28
CA ASN A 319 -17.33 1.69 24.63
C ASN A 319 -18.39 2.66 24.07
N VAL A 320 -18.50 2.71 22.74
CA VAL A 320 -19.40 3.63 22.03
C VAL A 320 -20.88 3.29 22.26
N VAL A 321 -21.21 2.00 22.45
CA VAL A 321 -22.60 1.55 22.66
C VAL A 321 -23.08 1.88 24.07
N SER A 322 -22.25 1.65 25.08
CA SER A 322 -22.59 1.95 26.48
C SER A 322 -22.30 3.40 26.88
N CYS A 323 -21.62 4.17 26.02
CA CYS A 323 -21.15 5.53 26.26
C CYS A 323 -20.30 5.66 27.54
N LYS A 324 -19.51 4.63 27.87
CA LYS A 324 -18.67 4.58 29.08
C LYS A 324 -17.25 4.15 28.76
N ASP A 325 -16.30 4.74 29.49
CA ASP A 325 -14.93 4.25 29.51
C ASP A 325 -14.88 2.87 30.21
N LEU A 326 -14.03 1.99 29.70
CA LEU A 326 -13.81 0.68 30.30
C LEU A 326 -13.13 0.85 31.66
N ASP A 327 -13.56 0.05 32.64
CA ASP A 327 -12.85 -0.07 33.91
C ASP A 327 -11.45 -0.70 33.72
N PRO A 328 -10.54 -0.56 34.69
CA PRO A 328 -9.16 -1.02 34.54
C PRO A 328 -9.01 -2.49 34.14
N ASP A 329 -9.84 -3.39 34.69
CA ASP A 329 -9.74 -4.83 34.43
C ASP A 329 -10.24 -5.17 33.02
N SER A 330 -11.39 -4.62 32.63
CA SER A 330 -11.92 -4.76 31.26
C SER A 330 -10.97 -4.16 30.22
N ALA A 331 -10.37 -3.01 30.52
CA ALA A 331 -9.43 -2.33 29.64
C ALA A 331 -8.13 -3.14 29.48
N GLN A 332 -7.60 -3.70 30.57
CA GLN A 332 -6.41 -4.56 30.53
C GLN A 332 -6.64 -5.80 29.66
N ASN A 333 -7.78 -6.48 29.86
CA ASN A 333 -8.15 -7.66 29.08
C ASN A 333 -8.30 -7.33 27.58
N LEU A 334 -8.96 -6.21 27.27
CA LEU A 334 -9.14 -5.79 25.88
C LEU A 334 -7.82 -5.39 25.23
N TRP A 335 -6.93 -4.69 25.93
CA TRP A 335 -5.60 -4.37 25.41
C TRP A 335 -4.77 -5.62 25.10
N ALA A 336 -4.80 -6.61 25.99
CA ALA A 336 -4.10 -7.89 25.77
C ALA A 336 -4.65 -8.61 24.53
N TRP A 337 -5.97 -8.70 24.42
CA TRP A 337 -6.62 -9.31 23.26
C TRP A 337 -6.30 -8.57 21.95
N MET A 338 -6.33 -7.22 21.95
CA MET A 338 -5.97 -6.39 20.81
C MET A 338 -4.51 -6.59 20.36
N TYR A 339 -3.61 -6.88 21.30
CA TYR A 339 -2.20 -7.14 21.01
C TYR A 339 -1.97 -8.53 20.38
N GLU A 340 -2.79 -9.52 20.71
CA GLU A 340 -2.78 -10.83 20.05
C GLU A 340 -3.43 -10.78 18.66
N HIS A 341 -4.39 -9.88 18.47
CA HIS A 341 -5.18 -9.73 17.24
C HIS A 341 -4.87 -8.41 16.53
N GLN A 342 -3.59 -8.12 16.29
CA GLN A 342 -3.16 -6.83 15.71
C GLN A 342 -3.75 -6.60 14.31
N ASP A 343 -4.10 -7.67 13.59
CA ASP A 343 -4.74 -7.62 12.29
C ASP A 343 -6.22 -7.16 12.35
N ARG A 344 -6.83 -7.11 13.54
CA ARG A 344 -8.18 -6.56 13.78
C ARG A 344 -8.21 -5.05 13.93
N ILE A 345 -7.07 -4.45 14.27
CA ILE A 345 -6.99 -3.02 14.56
C ILE A 345 -7.40 -2.23 13.32
N GLY A 346 -8.22 -1.20 13.48
CA GLY A 346 -8.73 -0.38 12.38
C GLY A 346 -9.82 -0.99 11.51
N LYS A 347 -10.14 -2.29 11.65
CA LYS A 347 -11.27 -2.92 10.96
C LYS A 347 -12.57 -2.61 11.71
N ILE A 348 -13.24 -1.53 11.30
CA ILE A 348 -14.47 -1.03 11.96
C ILE A 348 -15.74 -1.25 11.14
N ASN A 349 -15.61 -1.55 9.84
CA ASN A 349 -16.74 -1.85 8.95
C ASN A 349 -16.74 -3.34 8.66
N LEU A 350 -17.21 -4.14 9.61
CA LEU A 350 -17.29 -5.60 9.48
C LEU A 350 -18.73 -6.06 9.73
N SER A 351 -19.20 -6.99 8.90
CA SER A 351 -20.41 -7.77 9.16
C SER A 351 -20.22 -8.69 10.37
N GLN A 352 -21.32 -9.19 10.92
CA GLN A 352 -21.28 -10.13 12.05
C GLN A 352 -20.50 -11.42 11.70
N SER A 353 -20.65 -11.92 10.47
CA SER A 353 -19.91 -13.08 9.95
C SER A 353 -18.40 -12.83 9.93
N GLU A 354 -17.96 -11.66 9.46
CA GLU A 354 -16.53 -11.30 9.41
C GLU A 354 -15.96 -11.06 10.82
N VAL A 355 -16.74 -10.44 11.71
CA VAL A 355 -16.35 -10.25 13.11
C VAL A 355 -16.08 -11.60 13.78
N LEU A 356 -17.01 -12.55 13.65
CA LEU A 356 -16.86 -13.88 14.23
C LEU A 356 -15.71 -14.66 13.60
N THR A 357 -15.57 -14.56 12.27
CA THR A 357 -14.50 -15.23 11.53
C THR A 357 -13.13 -14.78 12.01
N LEU A 358 -12.88 -13.48 12.02
CA LEU A 358 -11.57 -12.94 12.39
C LEU A 358 -11.27 -13.09 13.88
N ASN A 359 -12.28 -13.06 14.77
CA ASN A 359 -12.07 -13.25 16.22
C ASN A 359 -11.69 -14.69 16.59
N ASN A 360 -12.04 -15.66 15.75
CA ASN A 360 -11.88 -17.08 16.03
C ASN A 360 -10.98 -17.79 15.02
N LYS A 361 -10.28 -17.02 14.19
CA LYS A 361 -9.36 -17.55 13.18
C LYS A 361 -8.34 -18.47 13.85
N ASP A 362 -8.11 -19.62 13.22
CA ASP A 362 -7.13 -20.62 13.66
C ASP A 362 -7.44 -21.27 15.03
N ARG A 363 -8.63 -21.05 15.59
CA ARG A 363 -9.10 -21.80 16.78
C ARG A 363 -9.49 -23.22 16.41
N TYR A 364 -9.31 -24.14 17.35
CA TYR A 364 -9.78 -25.51 17.19
C TYR A 364 -11.27 -25.61 17.49
N LEU A 365 -11.93 -26.48 16.73
CA LEU A 365 -13.29 -26.94 16.95
C LEU A 365 -13.28 -28.46 17.06
N TYR A 366 -14.12 -28.99 17.95
CA TYR A 366 -14.35 -30.42 18.08
C TYR A 366 -15.57 -30.81 17.24
N VAL A 367 -15.36 -31.64 16.22
CA VAL A 367 -16.43 -32.16 15.35
C VAL A 367 -16.47 -33.69 15.40
N ILE A 368 -17.63 -34.30 15.19
CA ILE A 368 -17.75 -35.75 15.12
C ILE A 368 -17.68 -36.17 13.65
N ASP A 369 -16.65 -36.95 13.30
CA ASP A 369 -16.56 -37.56 11.98
C ASP A 369 -17.45 -38.80 11.91
N GLN A 370 -18.53 -38.73 11.14
CA GLN A 370 -19.49 -39.83 10.99
C GLN A 370 -18.89 -41.08 10.33
N SER A 371 -17.87 -40.93 9.48
CA SER A 371 -17.25 -42.08 8.78
C SER A 371 -16.56 -43.04 9.74
N ILE A 372 -16.10 -42.51 10.88
CA ILE A 372 -15.33 -43.23 11.90
C ILE A 372 -15.96 -43.15 13.29
N ASN A 373 -17.10 -42.47 13.42
CA ASN A 373 -17.83 -42.16 14.65
C ASN A 373 -16.92 -41.72 15.81
N LYS A 374 -15.98 -40.80 15.52
CA LYS A 374 -15.00 -40.29 16.48
C LYS A 374 -14.96 -38.77 16.49
N LYS A 375 -14.63 -38.21 17.65
CA LYS A 375 -14.30 -36.78 17.79
C LYS A 375 -12.98 -36.50 17.10
N VAL A 376 -12.96 -35.47 16.26
CA VAL A 376 -11.80 -35.00 15.51
C VAL A 376 -11.65 -33.50 15.75
N ASN A 377 -10.40 -33.07 15.91
CA ASN A 377 -10.07 -31.64 15.98
C ASN A 377 -9.98 -31.09 14.56
N VAL A 378 -10.67 -29.99 14.32
CA VAL A 378 -10.58 -29.23 13.07
C VAL A 378 -10.27 -27.78 13.37
N ILE A 379 -9.60 -27.11 12.44
CA ILE A 379 -9.24 -25.70 12.57
C ILE A 379 -10.35 -24.87 11.93
N PHE A 380 -10.93 -23.96 12.71
CA PHE A 380 -11.90 -22.99 12.22
C PHE A 380 -11.27 -22.08 11.15
N GLN A 381 -11.97 -21.89 10.03
CA GLN A 381 -11.53 -21.00 8.95
C GLN A 381 -12.47 -19.81 8.77
N GLU A 382 -13.77 -20.07 8.66
CA GLU A 382 -14.76 -19.06 8.30
C GLU A 382 -16.14 -19.41 8.84
N VAL A 383 -16.96 -18.40 9.11
CA VAL A 383 -18.40 -18.56 9.38
C VAL A 383 -19.22 -17.59 8.53
N ASN A 384 -20.29 -18.11 7.96
CA ASN A 384 -21.28 -17.36 7.18
C ASN A 384 -22.65 -17.47 7.84
N ILE A 385 -23.13 -16.38 8.44
CA ILE A 385 -24.48 -16.31 9.00
C ILE A 385 -25.49 -16.23 7.86
N LEU A 386 -26.51 -17.10 7.90
CA LEU A 386 -27.57 -17.16 6.89
C LEU A 386 -28.57 -16.02 7.09
N GLU A 387 -29.38 -15.73 6.06
CA GLU A 387 -30.35 -14.61 6.05
C GLU A 387 -31.36 -14.65 7.21
N ASN A 388 -31.58 -15.83 7.81
CA ASN A 388 -32.44 -15.99 8.98
C ASN A 388 -31.82 -15.44 10.28
N GLY A 389 -30.53 -15.07 10.29
CA GLY A 389 -29.79 -14.53 11.43
C GLY A 389 -29.58 -15.51 12.59
N VAL A 390 -30.11 -16.72 12.49
CA VAL A 390 -30.10 -17.74 13.53
C VAL A 390 -29.09 -18.81 13.22
N HIS A 391 -29.04 -19.29 11.97
CA HIS A 391 -28.18 -20.38 11.53
C HIS A 391 -26.93 -19.84 10.81
N CYS A 392 -25.85 -20.61 10.86
CA CYS A 392 -24.63 -20.31 10.11
C CYS A 392 -24.00 -21.54 9.47
N ASP A 393 -23.34 -21.31 8.33
CA ASP A 393 -22.44 -22.24 7.68
C ASP A 393 -21.02 -22.03 8.21
N VAL A 394 -20.29 -23.11 8.48
CA VAL A 394 -18.93 -23.04 9.06
C VAL A 394 -17.96 -23.80 8.17
N VAL A 395 -16.86 -23.13 7.79
CA VAL A 395 -15.76 -23.74 7.05
C VAL A 395 -14.67 -24.14 8.04
N VAL A 396 -14.25 -25.40 7.96
CA VAL A 396 -13.23 -25.99 8.83
C VAL A 396 -12.17 -26.73 8.03
N LYS A 397 -10.96 -26.83 8.60
CA LYS A 397 -9.82 -27.53 8.00
C LYS A 397 -9.36 -28.68 8.90
N ARG A 398 -9.22 -29.89 8.35
CA ARG A 398 -8.71 -31.08 9.05
C ARG A 398 -7.18 -31.07 9.13
N GLU A 399 -6.60 -31.91 9.98
CA GLU A 399 -5.15 -32.06 10.14
C GLU A 399 -4.45 -32.52 8.84
N ASP A 400 -5.13 -33.31 8.01
CA ASP A 400 -4.66 -33.75 6.68
C ASP A 400 -4.72 -32.63 5.63
N GLY A 401 -5.25 -31.46 5.98
CA GLY A 401 -5.38 -30.30 5.11
C GLY A 401 -6.70 -30.22 4.35
N GLU A 402 -7.59 -31.22 4.48
CA GLU A 402 -8.90 -31.21 3.82
C GLU A 402 -9.79 -30.09 4.39
N ILE A 403 -10.38 -29.27 3.50
CA ILE A 403 -11.32 -28.22 3.87
C ILE A 403 -12.74 -28.75 3.69
N LYS A 404 -13.57 -28.64 4.74
CA LYS A 404 -14.99 -29.00 4.70
C LYS A 404 -15.86 -27.81 5.05
N ASN A 405 -16.96 -27.67 4.31
CA ASN A 405 -18.02 -26.72 4.62
C ASN A 405 -19.17 -27.46 5.31
N ILE A 406 -19.47 -27.05 6.54
CA ILE A 406 -20.56 -27.57 7.36
C ILE A 406 -21.75 -26.63 7.18
N LYS A 407 -22.71 -27.03 6.33
CA LYS A 407 -23.86 -26.20 5.97
C LYS A 407 -25.03 -26.35 6.93
N ASN A 408 -25.75 -25.26 7.16
CA ASN A 408 -27.05 -25.18 7.85
C ASN A 408 -27.07 -25.82 9.25
N TYR A 409 -25.95 -25.74 9.97
CA TYR A 409 -25.67 -26.69 11.04
C TYR A 409 -25.75 -26.09 12.45
N TYR A 410 -25.34 -24.83 12.66
CA TYR A 410 -25.27 -24.25 14.01
C TYR A 410 -26.10 -22.99 14.19
N THR A 411 -26.67 -22.83 15.39
CA THR A 411 -27.01 -21.50 15.88
C THR A 411 -25.75 -20.75 16.28
N ILE A 412 -25.73 -19.42 16.15
CA ILE A 412 -24.59 -18.59 16.58
C ILE A 412 -24.21 -18.88 18.04
N GLU A 413 -25.20 -19.09 18.91
CA GLU A 413 -25.01 -19.45 20.32
C GLU A 413 -24.25 -20.78 20.49
N LYS A 414 -24.68 -21.83 19.77
CA LYS A 414 -23.99 -23.13 19.78
C LYS A 414 -22.57 -23.03 19.21
N LEU A 415 -22.36 -22.22 18.17
CA LEU A 415 -21.01 -22.00 17.65
C LEU A 415 -20.10 -21.34 18.70
N MET A 416 -20.61 -20.34 19.42
CA MET A 416 -19.84 -19.65 20.46
C MET A 416 -19.51 -20.56 21.66
N GLU A 417 -20.41 -21.47 22.03
CA GLU A 417 -20.12 -22.50 23.05
C GLU A 417 -19.00 -23.44 22.60
N ALA A 418 -18.99 -23.86 21.34
CA ALA A 418 -17.99 -24.77 20.78
C ALA A 418 -16.58 -24.15 20.79
N LEU A 419 -16.51 -22.83 20.57
CA LEU A 419 -15.27 -22.05 20.52
C LEU A 419 -14.69 -21.69 21.91
N GLN A 420 -15.40 -22.01 23.00
CA GLN A 420 -14.97 -21.77 24.39
C GLN A 420 -14.40 -23.02 25.08
N ASP A 421 -14.00 -24.05 24.32
CA ASP A 421 -13.52 -25.35 24.84
C ASP A 421 -14.51 -26.04 25.81
N LYS A 422 -15.80 -25.71 25.71
CA LYS A 422 -16.87 -26.42 26.44
C LYS A 422 -17.52 -27.43 25.51
N PRO A 423 -17.67 -28.70 25.92
CA PRO A 423 -18.34 -29.70 25.11
C PRO A 423 -19.82 -29.32 24.96
N LEU A 424 -20.26 -29.04 23.73
CA LEU A 424 -21.69 -29.04 23.41
C LEU A 424 -22.24 -30.45 23.53
N LEU A 425 -23.35 -30.57 24.23
CA LEU A 425 -24.11 -31.80 24.44
C LEU A 425 -25.03 -32.15 23.26
N ASP A 426 -25.02 -31.38 22.17
CA ASP A 426 -25.80 -31.68 20.97
C ASP A 426 -24.90 -31.88 19.74
N GLU A 427 -25.12 -33.02 19.10
CA GLU A 427 -24.30 -33.75 18.12
C GLU A 427 -23.97 -33.00 16.83
N VAL A 428 -22.67 -32.88 16.54
CA VAL A 428 -22.12 -32.48 15.23
C VAL A 428 -22.27 -33.57 14.20
N VAL A 429 -23.41 -33.58 13.53
CA VAL A 429 -23.75 -34.46 12.42
C VAL A 429 -23.11 -33.90 11.14
N LEU A 430 -21.92 -34.41 10.77
CA LEU A 430 -21.35 -34.25 9.42
C LEU A 430 -22.19 -35.05 8.41
N GLU A 431 -23.39 -34.58 8.06
CA GLU A 431 -24.18 -35.20 6.98
C GLU A 431 -23.49 -34.93 5.63
N ALA A 432 -22.86 -35.97 5.07
CA ALA A 432 -22.63 -36.04 3.64
C ALA A 432 -23.95 -36.38 2.96
N LYS A 433 -24.80 -35.37 2.69
CA LYS A 433 -25.85 -35.54 1.67
C LYS A 433 -25.25 -35.23 0.31
N ILE A 434 -24.95 -36.29 -0.42
CA ILE A 434 -24.85 -36.27 -1.88
C ILE A 434 -26.20 -35.80 -2.40
N LEU A 435 -26.21 -34.64 -3.07
CA LEU A 435 -27.09 -34.32 -4.19
C LEU A 435 -26.39 -33.31 -5.09
#